data_AF-B4IQ51-F1
#
_entry.id   AF-B4IQ51-F1
#
_cell.length_a   1.000
_cell.length_b   1.000
_cell.length_c   1.000
_cell.angle_alpha   90.00
_cell.angle_beta   90.00
_cell.angle_gamma   90.00
#
_symmetry.space_group_name_H-M   'P 1'
#
loop_
_entity.id
_entity.type
_entity.pdbx_description
1 polymer ?
#
loop_
_entity_poly.entity_id
_entity_poly.type
_entity_poly.pdbx_seq_one_letter_code
_entity_poly.pdbx_strand_id
1 'polypeptide(L)' 'AKALGRVLFEQVCRQLNLLEADYFGLEYQEVSTHTKYWLDLEKPMNRQVGLSLIDPVLRFCIKFYTPDPAQLEEEYTR' A
#
# COMPACT_ATOMS: atom_id res chain seq x y z
N ALA A 1 -19.33 -7.24 -6.04
CA ALA A 1 -18.11 -7.83 -5.44
C ALA A 1 -17.45 -6.78 -4.54
N LYS A 2 -16.83 -7.16 -3.43
CA LYS A 2 -16.08 -6.21 -2.59
C LYS A 2 -14.71 -5.97 -3.20
N ALA A 3 -14.22 -4.73 -3.18
CA ALA A 3 -12.97 -4.34 -3.84
C ALA A 3 -11.76 -5.09 -3.24
N LEU A 4 -10.86 -5.52 -4.12
CA LEU A 4 -9.56 -6.10 -3.75
C LEU A 4 -8.61 -5.00 -3.29
N GLY A 5 -7.60 -5.36 -2.49
CA GLY A 5 -6.54 -4.43 -2.08
C GLY A 5 -5.82 -3.78 -3.27
N ARG A 6 -5.64 -4.54 -4.36
CA ARG A 6 -5.08 -4.06 -5.62
C ARG A 6 -5.77 -2.81 -6.16
N VAL A 7 -7.10 -2.75 -6.11
CA VAL A 7 -7.87 -1.63 -6.67
C VAL A 7 -7.52 -0.32 -5.97
N LEU A 8 -7.41 -0.34 -4.63
CA LEU A 8 -7.02 0.84 -3.86
C LEU A 8 -5.57 1.25 -4.16
N PHE A 9 -4.66 0.28 -4.15
CA PHE A 9 -3.24 0.51 -4.43
C PHE A 9 -3.02 1.16 -5.81
N GLU A 10 -3.65 0.62 -6.85
CA GLU A 10 -3.57 1.16 -8.21
C GLU A 10 -4.13 2.59 -8.31
N GLN A 11 -5.19 2.93 -7.57
CA GLN A 11 -5.68 4.31 -7.54
C GLN A 11 -4.68 5.27 -6.87
N VAL A 12 -4.03 4.85 -5.79
CA VAL A 12 -2.98 5.65 -5.14
C VAL A 12 -1.81 5.87 -6.08
N CYS A 13 -1.28 4.81 -6.72
CA CYS A 13 -0.19 4.92 -7.68
C CYS A 13 -0.56 5.82 -8.86
N ARG A 14 -1.79 5.70 -9.39
CA ARG A 14 -2.28 6.57 -10.47
C ARG A 14 -2.38 8.03 -10.04
N GLN A 15 -2.86 8.30 -8.83
CA GLN A 15 -2.99 9.67 -8.32
C GLN A 15 -1.61 10.32 -8.09
N LEU A 16 -0.61 9.53 -7.72
CA LEU A 16 0.78 9.96 -7.58
C LEU A 16 1.56 9.98 -8.91
N ASN A 17 0.95 9.52 -10.01
CA ASN A 17 1.60 9.29 -11.29
C ASN A 17 2.88 8.42 -11.17
N LEU A 18 2.81 7.40 -10.30
CA LEU A 18 3.93 6.52 -9.99
C LEU A 18 4.00 5.37 -11.01
N LEU A 19 5.13 5.26 -11.69
CA LEU A 19 5.39 4.20 -12.67
C LEU A 19 6.04 2.96 -12.02
N GLU A 20 7.02 3.18 -11.15
CA GLU A 20 7.78 2.12 -10.45
C GLU A 20 7.08 1.70 -9.13
N ALA A 21 5.84 1.22 -9.22
CA ALA A 21 5.01 0.92 -8.05
C ALA A 21 5.47 -0.32 -7.25
N ASP A 22 6.29 -1.20 -7.84
CA ASP A 22 6.69 -2.48 -7.24
C ASP A 22 7.49 -2.35 -5.94
N TYR A 23 8.10 -1.19 -5.70
CA TYR A 23 8.85 -0.89 -4.47
C TYR A 23 7.93 -0.52 -3.30
N PHE A 24 6.67 -0.21 -3.55
CA PHE A 24 5.76 0.35 -2.57
C PHE A 24 4.67 -0.63 -2.15
N GLY A 25 4.06 -0.33 -1.02
CA GLY A 25 2.87 -1.00 -0.53
C GLY A 25 2.04 -0.07 0.35
N LEU A 26 0.87 -0.56 0.73
CA LEU A 26 0.06 0.08 1.76
C LEU A 26 0.23 -0.68 3.06
N GLU A 27 0.62 0.01 4.13
CA GLU A 27 0.56 -0.53 5.50
C GLU A 27 -0.68 0.01 6.23
N TYR A 28 -1.25 -0.81 7.10
CA TYR A 28 -2.25 -0.39 8.07
C TYR A 28 -1.88 -0.91 9.45
N GLN A 29 -2.42 -0.26 10.48
CA GLN A 29 -2.13 -0.63 11.87
C GLN A 29 -3.39 -1.19 12.51
N GLU A 30 -3.27 -2.37 13.13
CA GLU A 30 -4.34 -2.91 13.95
C GLU A 30 -4.43 -2.12 15.26
N VAL A 31 -5.61 -1.60 15.57
CA VAL A 31 -5.81 -0.68 16.71
C VAL A 31 -5.59 -1.34 18.06
N SER A 32 -5.97 -2.62 18.20
CA SER A 32 -5.86 -3.34 19.48
C SER A 32 -4.42 -3.70 19.84
N THR A 33 -3.64 -4.17 18.87
CA THR A 33 -2.28 -4.67 19.09
C THR A 33 -1.20 -3.65 18.74
N HIS A 34 -1.58 -2.54 18.09
CA HIS A 34 -0.68 -1.58 17.46
C HIS A 34 0.25 -2.20 16.39
N THR A 35 -0.02 -3.43 15.95
CA THR A 35 0.81 -4.13 14.96
C THR A 35 0.58 -3.57 13.56
N LYS A 36 1.65 -3.40 12.80
CA LYS A 36 1.60 -2.97 11.41
C LYS A 36 1.51 -4.17 10.48
N TYR A 37 0.60 -4.10 9.51
CA TYR A 37 0.39 -5.12 8.50
C TYR A 37 0.46 -4.49 7.10
N TRP A 38 1.03 -5.23 6.16
CA TRP A 38 0.92 -4.89 4.74
C TRP A 38 -0.44 -5.31 4.21
N LEU A 39 -1.05 -4.45 3.41
CA LEU A 39 -2.25 -4.78 2.66
C LEU A 39 -1.94 -5.88 1.63
N ASP A 40 -2.72 -6.95 1.68
CA ASP A 40 -2.70 -8.01 0.68
C ASP A 40 -3.54 -7.57 -0.52
N LEU A 41 -2.87 -7.40 -1.67
CA LEU A 41 -3.49 -6.89 -2.90
C LEU A 41 -4.48 -7.88 -3.52
N GLU A 42 -4.36 -9.18 -3.22
CA GLU A 42 -5.18 -10.25 -3.80
C GLU A 42 -6.41 -10.57 -2.96
N LYS A 43 -6.46 -10.09 -1.72
CA LYS A 43 -7.60 -10.27 -0.82
C LYS A 43 -8.54 -9.06 -0.84
N PRO A 44 -9.85 -9.28 -0.58
CA PRO A 44 -10.80 -8.18 -0.39
C PRO A 44 -10.39 -7.27 0.77
N MET A 45 -10.49 -5.95 0.58
CA MET A 45 -10.16 -4.93 1.60
C MET A 45 -10.86 -5.17 2.94
N ASN A 46 -12.15 -5.49 2.86
CA ASN A 46 -13.03 -5.66 4.01
C ASN A 46 -12.73 -6.91 4.86
N ARG A 47 -11.81 -7.77 4.43
CA ARG A 47 -11.36 -8.97 5.16
C ARG A 47 -10.04 -8.75 5.88
N GLN A 48 -9.42 -7.58 5.73
CA GLN A 48 -8.08 -7.29 6.22
C GLN A 48 -8.06 -6.01 7.06
N VAL A 49 -8.62 -4.95 6.48
CA VAL A 49 -8.76 -3.66 7.13
C VAL A 49 -10.10 -3.72 7.85
N GLY A 50 -10.06 -3.87 9.18
CA GLY A 50 -11.24 -4.08 10.01
C GLY A 50 -12.31 -3.03 9.71
N LEU A 51 -13.49 -3.48 9.27
CA LEU A 51 -14.66 -2.63 8.99
C LEU A 51 -15.18 -1.89 10.24
N SER A 52 -14.69 -2.23 11.42
CA SER A 52 -15.02 -1.59 12.69
C SER A 52 -14.36 -0.21 12.86
N LEU A 53 -13.41 0.16 12.00
CA LEU A 53 -12.84 1.50 11.98
C LEU A 53 -13.70 2.39 11.09
N ILE A 54 -14.26 3.44 11.68
CA ILE A 54 -15.04 4.46 10.97
C ILE A 54 -14.17 5.13 9.90
N ASP A 55 -12.86 5.24 10.12
CA ASP A 55 -11.88 5.78 9.18
C ASP A 55 -10.54 5.03 9.29
N PRO A 56 -10.34 3.91 8.56
CA PRO A 56 -9.06 3.20 8.59
C PRO A 56 -7.99 4.03 7.90
N VAL A 57 -6.87 4.26 8.60
CA VAL A 57 -5.70 4.94 8.03
C VAL A 57 -4.76 3.91 7.41
N LEU A 58 -4.50 4.05 6.11
CA LEU A 58 -3.47 3.33 5.40
C LEU A 58 -2.33 4.29 5.05
N ARG A 59 -1.09 3.83 5.14
CA ARG A 59 0.11 4.59 4.78
C ARG A 59 0.76 3.97 3.54
N PHE A 60 1.09 4.81 2.58
CA PHE A 60 1.87 4.41 1.41
C PHE A 60 3.36 4.44 1.76
N CYS A 61 4.02 3.28 1.69
CA CYS A 61 5.37 3.11 2.21
C CYS A 61 6.23 2.23 1.28
N ILE A 62 7.55 2.35 1.40
CA ILE A 62 8.51 1.46 0.73
C ILE A 62 8.39 0.08 1.39
N LYS A 63 8.12 -0.94 0.57
CA LYS A 63 8.03 -2.35 0.95
C LYS A 63 9.28 -3.13 0.58
N PHE A 64 9.88 -2.79 -0.56
CA PHE A 64 11.10 -3.40 -1.06
C PHE A 64 12.09 -2.31 -1.43
N TYR A 65 13.32 -2.41 -0.92
CA TYR A 65 14.39 -1.50 -1.28
C TYR A 65 15.17 -2.07 -2.46
N THR A 66 15.50 -1.23 -3.44
CA THR A 66 16.55 -1.56 -4.42
C THR A 66 17.91 -1.56 -3.71
N PRO A 67 18.83 -2.49 -4.03
CA PRO A 67 20.19 -2.49 -3.49
C PRO A 67 20.97 -1.21 -3.84
N ASP A 68 20.57 -0.51 -4.91
CA ASP A 68 21.17 0.76 -5.34
C ASP A 68 20.07 1.74 -5.79
N PRO A 69 19.84 2.85 -5.05
CA PRO A 69 18.87 3.88 -5.43
C PRO A 69 19.13 4.52 -6.80
N ALA A 70 20.37 4.50 -7.29
CA ALA A 70 20.71 5.04 -8.61
C ALA A 70 20.09 4.22 -9.76
N GLN A 71 19.65 2.98 -9.48
CA GLN A 71 19.02 2.10 -10.47
C GLN A 71 17.54 2.39 -10.71
N LEU A 72 16.90 3.20 -9.85
CA LEU A 72 15.53 3.66 -10.10
C LEU A 72 15.53 4.50 -11.38
N GLU A 73 14.62 4.25 -12.30
CA GLU A 73 14.61 4.99 -13.57
C GLU A 73 14.01 6.38 -13.38
N GLU A 74 12.96 6.48 -12.56
CA GLU A 74 12.21 7.71 -12.38
C GLU A 74 12.75 8.56 -11.22
N GLU A 75 12.97 9.85 -11.47
CA GLU A 75 13.40 10.79 -10.42
C GLU A 75 12.36 10.94 -9.30
N TYR A 76 11.07 10.79 -9.62
CA TYR A 76 10.01 10.83 -8.62
C TYR A 76 10.09 9.66 -7.63
N THR A 77 10.64 8.53 -8.05
CA THR A 77 10.81 7.33 -7.20
C THR A 77 12.06 7.42 -6.32
N ARG A 78 13.10 8.15 -6.75
CA ARG A 78 14.38 8.33 -6.04
C ARG A 78 14.26 9.19 -4.79
#